data_AF-A0A7S4EZE3-F1
#
_entry.id   AF-A0A7S4EZE3-F1
#
_cell.length_a   1.000
_cell.length_b   1.000
_cell.length_c   1.000
_cell.angle_alpha   90.00
_cell.angle_beta   90.00
_cell.angle_gamma   90.00
#
_symmetry.space_group_name_H-M   'P 1'
#
loop_
_entity.id
_entity.type
_entity.pdbx_description
1 polymer ?
#
loop_
_entity_poly.entity_id
_entity_poly.type
_entity_poly.pdbx_seq_one_letter_code
_entity_poly.pdbx_strand_id
1 'polypeptide(L)'
;MSDLGLHDILILEASEAGCCDVGIESTVVKLDEQSQQLVLLRRGGIPESVLASWMQDHGGPFELVIKAPSSSGSSASKAAAVTTAAPAVSAPTASPSPSAHEEEIAQEAPGMLLTHYAPDVPSYLLRFAAAPAVVCEAAVAGAGEAPCELKHAAVLDFGGRAKELAAVAMAYRDLSDVADAAAAATRVFEFLRWAEEKQALGARYVLLPDVLGGDAASSSRCNDEHLPALADRLYRAASGRSARLVENGFFVADAE
;
A
#
# COMPACT_ATOMS: atom_id res chain seq x y z
N MET A 1 -6.18 -20.73 11.48
CA MET A 1 -7.09 -21.05 12.61
C MET A 1 -7.06 -20.01 13.74
N SER A 2 -6.01 -19.20 13.87
CA SER A 2 -5.87 -18.19 14.93
C SER A 2 -6.97 -17.12 14.92
N ASP A 3 -7.41 -16.63 13.77
CA ASP A 3 -8.29 -15.44 13.70
C ASP A 3 -9.75 -15.73 14.04
N LEU A 4 -10.22 -16.92 13.67
CA LEU A 4 -11.64 -17.28 13.78
C LEU A 4 -11.98 -17.97 15.11
N GLY A 5 -10.96 -18.24 15.95
CA GLY A 5 -11.13 -18.72 17.32
C GLY A 5 -12.14 -19.86 17.49
N LEU A 6 -13.03 -19.72 18.47
CA LEU A 6 -14.09 -20.67 18.81
C LEU A 6 -15.47 -20.25 18.27
N HIS A 7 -15.51 -19.45 17.20
CA HIS A 7 -16.79 -19.07 16.60
C HIS A 7 -17.52 -20.28 16.03
N ASP A 8 -18.85 -20.30 16.16
CA ASP A 8 -19.70 -21.35 15.60
C ASP A 8 -19.83 -21.18 14.08
N ILE A 9 -18.74 -21.50 13.38
CA ILE A 9 -18.59 -21.39 11.93
C ILE A 9 -17.97 -22.67 11.38
N LEU A 10 -18.33 -23.01 10.15
CA LEU A 10 -17.74 -24.13 9.44
C LEU A 10 -16.61 -23.61 8.55
N ILE A 11 -15.41 -24.17 8.75
CA ILE A 11 -14.24 -23.87 7.92
C ILE A 11 -14.04 -25.02 6.94
N LEU A 12 -14.00 -24.70 5.64
CA LEU A 12 -13.59 -25.65 4.63
C LEU A 12 -12.06 -25.69 4.61
N GLU A 13 -11.48 -26.76 5.15
CA GLU A 13 -10.03 -26.94 5.11
C GLU A 13 -9.59 -27.33 3.70
N ALA A 14 -8.73 -26.48 3.13
CA ALA A 14 -7.98 -26.83 1.95
C ALA A 14 -6.79 -27.74 2.32
N SER A 15 -6.48 -28.73 1.48
CA SER A 15 -5.18 -29.42 1.54
C SER A 15 -4.03 -28.44 1.25
N GLU A 16 -2.76 -28.83 1.46
CA GLU A 16 -1.61 -28.00 1.04
C GLU A 16 -1.64 -27.65 -0.46
N ALA A 17 -2.30 -28.47 -1.29
CA ALA A 17 -2.55 -28.21 -2.71
C ALA A 17 -3.83 -27.40 -3.00
N GLY A 18 -4.54 -26.94 -1.96
CA GLY A 18 -5.80 -26.18 -2.06
C GLY A 18 -5.72 -24.75 -1.53
N CYS A 19 -4.52 -24.26 -1.22
CA CYS A 19 -4.32 -22.84 -0.90
C CYS A 19 -4.68 -21.96 -2.10
N CYS A 20 -5.01 -20.69 -1.86
CA CYS A 20 -5.39 -19.76 -2.92
C CYS A 20 -4.26 -19.59 -3.95
N ASP A 21 -4.49 -19.98 -5.22
CA ASP A 21 -3.50 -19.90 -6.30
C ASP A 21 -2.97 -18.48 -6.57
N VAL A 22 -3.80 -17.47 -6.30
CA VAL A 22 -3.47 -16.05 -6.52
C VAL A 22 -2.93 -15.40 -5.23
N GLY A 23 -3.40 -15.85 -4.07
CA GLY A 23 -3.12 -15.34 -2.71
C GLY A 23 -3.41 -13.86 -2.43
N ILE A 24 -3.83 -13.07 -3.42
CA ILE A 24 -4.40 -11.73 -3.23
C ILE A 24 -5.86 -11.68 -3.68
N GLU A 25 -6.60 -10.68 -3.22
CA GLU A 25 -8.02 -10.53 -3.49
C GLU A 25 -8.33 -10.23 -4.96
N SER A 26 -9.61 -10.32 -5.32
CA SER A 26 -10.10 -9.95 -6.64
C SER A 26 -9.84 -8.49 -7.00
N THR A 27 -9.64 -8.26 -8.30
CA THR A 27 -9.68 -6.94 -8.92
C THR A 27 -11.12 -6.42 -8.89
N VAL A 28 -11.33 -5.18 -8.46
CA VAL A 28 -12.66 -4.57 -8.33
C VAL A 28 -12.74 -3.36 -9.25
N VAL A 29 -13.71 -3.37 -10.15
CA VAL A 29 -14.01 -2.28 -11.07
C VAL A 29 -15.45 -1.81 -10.87
N LYS A 30 -15.68 -0.51 -11.05
CA LYS A 30 -17.01 0.11 -11.08
C LYS A 30 -17.32 0.53 -12.51
N LEU A 31 -18.49 0.12 -12.99
CA LEU A 31 -19.02 0.63 -14.25
C LEU A 31 -19.81 1.91 -13.97
N ASP A 32 -19.36 3.03 -14.51
CA ASP A 32 -20.05 4.32 -14.45
C ASP A 32 -20.58 4.69 -15.84
N GLU A 33 -21.86 4.43 -16.06
CA GLU A 33 -22.54 4.72 -17.33
C GLU A 33 -22.70 6.22 -17.59
N GLN A 34 -22.71 7.07 -16.55
CA GLN A 34 -22.92 8.51 -16.75
C GLN A 34 -21.67 9.17 -17.32
N SER A 35 -20.52 8.81 -16.77
CA SER A 35 -19.22 9.29 -17.24
C SER A 35 -18.63 8.42 -18.36
N GLN A 36 -19.26 7.28 -18.67
CA GLN A 36 -18.71 6.26 -19.58
C GLN A 36 -17.31 5.81 -19.13
N GLN A 37 -17.17 5.52 -17.84
CA GLN A 37 -15.91 5.09 -17.25
C GLN A 37 -16.00 3.70 -16.63
N LEU A 38 -14.97 2.90 -16.84
CA LEU A 38 -14.70 1.71 -16.04
C LEU A 38 -13.65 2.09 -15.00
N VAL A 39 -14.06 2.31 -13.76
CA VAL A 39 -13.18 2.80 -12.69
C VAL A 39 -12.58 1.62 -11.94
N LEU A 40 -11.27 1.41 -12.04
CA LEU A 40 -10.54 0.45 -11.22
C LEU A 40 -10.46 0.98 -9.78
N LEU A 41 -11.23 0.35 -8.90
CA LEU A 41 -11.30 0.67 -7.47
C LEU A 41 -10.21 -0.06 -6.69
N ARG A 42 -9.96 -1.33 -7.02
CA ARG A 42 -8.95 -2.14 -6.31
C ARG A 42 -8.21 -3.05 -7.26
N ARG A 43 -6.87 -3.00 -7.21
CA ARG A 43 -5.99 -3.97 -7.87
C ARG A 43 -6.09 -5.32 -7.21
N GLY A 44 -6.03 -6.40 -7.97
CA GLY A 44 -6.14 -7.75 -7.45
C GLY A 44 -5.64 -8.80 -8.44
N GLY A 45 -6.20 -10.01 -8.37
CA GLY A 45 -5.76 -11.14 -9.18
C GLY A 45 -5.83 -10.99 -10.70
N ILE A 46 -6.64 -10.06 -11.21
CA ILE A 46 -6.68 -9.73 -12.65
C ILE A 46 -5.80 -8.49 -12.90
N PRO A 47 -4.72 -8.61 -13.69
CA PRO A 47 -3.84 -7.49 -14.00
C PRO A 47 -4.50 -6.37 -14.82
N GLU A 48 -3.92 -5.17 -14.72
CA GLU A 48 -4.37 -4.00 -15.48
C GLU A 48 -4.17 -4.18 -16.99
N SER A 49 -3.10 -4.86 -17.41
CA SER A 49 -2.84 -5.16 -18.83
C SER A 49 -3.93 -6.05 -19.43
N VAL A 50 -4.41 -7.05 -18.69
CA VAL A 50 -5.51 -7.93 -19.09
C VAL A 50 -6.81 -7.14 -19.21
N LEU A 51 -7.10 -6.25 -18.25
CA LEU A 51 -8.25 -5.35 -18.32
C LEU A 51 -8.15 -4.39 -19.52
N ALA A 52 -6.98 -3.80 -19.74
CA ALA A 52 -6.74 -2.88 -20.85
C ALA A 52 -6.88 -3.57 -22.21
N SER A 53 -6.35 -4.79 -22.36
CA SER A 53 -6.53 -5.60 -23.58
C SER A 53 -8.01 -5.94 -23.80
N TRP A 54 -8.72 -6.36 -22.75
CA TRP A 54 -10.15 -6.65 -22.85
C TRP A 54 -10.95 -5.41 -23.26
N MET A 55 -10.62 -4.26 -22.71
CA MET A 55 -11.23 -2.96 -23.03
C MET A 55 -11.01 -2.54 -24.49
N GLN A 56 -9.84 -2.84 -25.07
CA GLN A 56 -9.59 -2.55 -26.49
C GLN A 56 -10.52 -3.34 -27.41
N ASP A 57 -10.79 -4.59 -27.07
CA ASP A 57 -11.60 -5.49 -27.89
C ASP A 57 -13.11 -5.37 -27.60
N HIS A 58 -13.49 -5.06 -26.36
CA HIS A 58 -14.88 -5.16 -25.86
C HIS A 58 -15.39 -3.93 -25.10
N GLY A 59 -14.53 -2.95 -24.82
CA GLY A 59 -14.83 -1.82 -23.92
C GLY A 59 -15.84 -0.80 -24.46
N GLY A 60 -16.12 -0.84 -25.77
CA GLY A 60 -17.08 0.05 -26.42
C GLY A 60 -16.75 1.53 -26.14
N PRO A 61 -17.70 2.33 -25.61
CA PRO A 61 -17.48 3.74 -25.31
C PRO A 61 -16.76 4.00 -23.97
N PHE A 62 -16.50 2.97 -23.16
CA PHE A 62 -15.98 3.17 -21.81
C PHE A 62 -14.47 3.44 -21.80
N GLU A 63 -14.03 4.32 -20.90
CA GLU A 63 -12.61 4.59 -20.62
C GLU A 63 -12.20 3.96 -19.29
N LEU A 64 -11.05 3.25 -19.27
CA LEU A 64 -10.50 2.70 -18.02
C LEU A 64 -9.82 3.81 -17.20
N VAL A 65 -10.30 4.05 -15.98
CA VAL A 65 -9.76 5.04 -15.05
C VAL A 65 -9.28 4.36 -13.78
N ILE A 66 -8.08 4.67 -13.32
CA ILE A 66 -7.52 4.10 -12.08
C ILE A 66 -7.73 5.08 -10.93
N LYS A 67 -8.43 4.64 -9.88
CA LYS A 67 -8.63 5.46 -8.66
C LYS A 67 -7.53 5.16 -7.66
N ALA A 68 -6.84 6.21 -7.19
CA ALA A 68 -5.86 6.08 -6.13
C ALA A 68 -6.53 5.66 -4.79
N PRO A 69 -5.79 4.98 -3.88
CA PRO A 69 -6.27 4.75 -2.52
C PRO A 69 -6.65 6.07 -1.85
N SER A 70 -7.85 6.16 -1.28
CA SER A 70 -8.24 7.33 -0.49
C SER A 70 -7.54 7.27 0.87
N SER A 71 -6.70 8.27 1.18
CA SER A 71 -6.35 8.53 2.57
C SER A 71 -7.62 9.01 3.29
N SER A 72 -7.97 8.39 4.41
CA SER A 72 -8.91 9.01 5.33
C SER A 72 -8.20 10.25 5.89
N GLY A 73 -8.44 11.41 5.28
CA GLY A 73 -7.92 12.72 5.72
C GLY A 73 -6.97 13.39 4.73
N SER A 74 -7.51 14.00 3.66
CA SER A 74 -6.96 15.24 3.08
C SER A 74 -7.97 15.79 2.07
N SER A 75 -8.40 17.03 2.27
CA SER A 75 -9.42 17.71 1.48
C SER A 75 -8.93 17.96 0.05
N ALA A 76 -9.62 17.39 -0.93
CA ALA A 76 -9.44 17.76 -2.33
C ALA A 76 -10.09 19.13 -2.57
N SER A 77 -9.25 20.16 -2.68
CA SER A 77 -9.56 21.50 -3.15
C SER A 77 -10.32 21.45 -4.48
N LYS A 78 -11.58 21.88 -4.45
CA LYS A 78 -12.41 22.07 -5.64
C LYS A 78 -12.00 23.39 -6.32
N ALA A 79 -11.29 23.29 -7.45
CA ALA A 79 -11.12 24.40 -8.38
C ALA A 79 -12.35 24.50 -9.30
N ALA A 80 -13.07 25.61 -9.22
CA ALA A 80 -13.84 26.15 -10.35
C ALA A 80 -14.02 27.66 -10.17
N ALA A 81 -13.64 28.40 -11.20
CA ALA A 81 -13.52 29.84 -11.28
C ALA A 81 -14.85 30.55 -11.67
N VAL A 82 -15.11 31.70 -11.02
CA VAL A 82 -15.46 33.03 -11.61
C VAL A 82 -16.85 33.13 -12.29
N THR A 83 -17.79 34.07 -12.03
CA THR A 83 -17.71 35.56 -12.00
C THR A 83 -19.08 36.20 -11.61
N THR A 84 -19.05 37.36 -10.91
CA THR A 84 -19.99 38.55 -10.90
C THR A 84 -21.49 38.38 -10.55
N ALA A 85 -22.22 39.27 -9.84
CA ALA A 85 -22.06 40.67 -9.41
C ALA A 85 -22.94 40.97 -8.14
N ALA A 86 -22.61 42.04 -7.40
CA ALA A 86 -23.29 42.59 -6.20
C ALA A 86 -24.49 43.52 -6.57
N PRO A 87 -25.22 44.24 -5.65
CA PRO A 87 -25.10 44.34 -4.18
C PRO A 87 -26.40 44.40 -3.32
N ALA A 88 -26.21 44.25 -1.99
CA ALA A 88 -26.95 44.77 -0.81
C ALA A 88 -28.46 44.43 -0.62
N VAL A 89 -29.02 44.13 0.58
CA VAL A 89 -29.09 44.93 1.83
C VAL A 89 -29.58 44.05 3.03
N SER A 90 -28.97 44.27 4.21
CA SER A 90 -29.43 44.09 5.62
C SER A 90 -29.93 42.77 6.24
N ALA A 91 -29.33 42.47 7.40
CA ALA A 91 -29.66 41.49 8.47
C ALA A 91 -30.96 41.87 9.25
N PRO A 92 -31.51 41.11 10.26
CA PRO A 92 -30.81 40.19 11.19
C PRO A 92 -31.54 38.91 11.71
N THR A 93 -30.74 38.10 12.44
CA THR A 93 -31.05 37.32 13.68
C THR A 93 -31.25 35.79 13.62
N ALA A 94 -30.45 35.11 14.48
CA ALA A 94 -30.68 33.89 15.26
C ALA A 94 -30.30 32.49 14.72
N SER A 95 -29.22 31.96 15.32
CA SER A 95 -28.74 30.55 15.47
C SER A 95 -29.83 29.57 16.01
N PRO A 96 -29.70 28.22 15.95
CA PRO A 96 -28.46 27.44 16.08
C PRO A 96 -28.17 26.35 15.03
N SER A 97 -26.87 26.08 14.97
CA SER A 97 -26.10 25.04 14.29
C SER A 97 -26.65 23.61 14.35
N PRO A 98 -26.68 22.87 13.22
CA PRO A 98 -26.45 21.44 13.25
C PRO A 98 -24.94 21.17 13.32
N SER A 99 -24.57 20.32 14.27
CA SER A 99 -23.24 19.72 14.41
C SER A 99 -22.70 19.22 13.09
N ALA A 100 -21.44 19.55 12.80
CA ALA A 100 -20.68 19.01 11.69
C ALA A 100 -20.63 17.47 11.82
N HIS A 101 -21.38 16.78 10.97
CA HIS A 101 -21.11 15.40 10.65
C HIS A 101 -19.87 15.42 9.75
N GLU A 102 -18.75 14.90 10.25
CA GLU A 102 -17.64 14.50 9.39
C GLU A 102 -18.22 13.49 8.40
N GLU A 103 -18.24 13.85 7.11
CA GLU A 103 -18.64 12.95 6.05
C GLU A 103 -17.63 11.80 6.01
N GLU A 104 -17.94 10.70 6.70
CA GLU A 104 -17.30 9.41 6.48
C GLU A 104 -17.38 9.13 4.98
N ILE A 105 -16.23 9.19 4.30
CA ILE A 105 -16.15 8.82 2.88
C ILE A 105 -16.57 7.36 2.82
N ALA A 106 -17.82 7.13 2.39
CA ALA A 106 -18.38 5.80 2.28
C ALA A 106 -17.47 4.96 1.37
N GLN A 107 -17.01 3.82 1.88
CA GLN A 107 -16.23 2.88 1.08
C GLN A 107 -17.09 2.39 -0.09
N GLU A 108 -16.71 2.74 -1.32
CA GLU A 108 -17.36 2.23 -2.53
C GLU A 108 -17.05 0.73 -2.75
N ALA A 109 -15.95 0.23 -2.20
CA ALA A 109 -15.53 -1.17 -2.28
C ALA A 109 -14.67 -1.59 -1.06
N PRO A 110 -14.62 -2.91 -0.74
CA PRO A 110 -13.74 -3.43 0.32
C PRO A 110 -12.26 -3.17 0.02
N GLY A 111 -11.48 -2.80 1.05
CA GLY A 111 -10.04 -2.58 0.91
C GLY A 111 -9.65 -1.22 0.33
N MET A 112 -10.58 -0.25 0.25
CA MET A 112 -10.28 1.11 -0.23
C MET A 112 -9.50 1.97 0.77
N LEU A 113 -9.58 1.66 2.07
CA LEU A 113 -8.83 2.37 3.11
C LEU A 113 -7.33 2.11 3.03
N LEU A 114 -6.56 3.10 3.46
CA LEU A 114 -5.10 3.04 3.46
C LEU A 114 -4.54 2.04 4.49
N THR A 115 -5.23 1.81 5.61
CA THR A 115 -4.78 0.95 6.73
C THR A 115 -5.12 -0.53 6.57
N HIS A 116 -5.46 -0.96 5.36
CA HIS A 116 -5.86 -2.34 5.12
C HIS A 116 -4.64 -3.27 5.08
N TYR A 117 -4.70 -4.43 5.73
CA TYR A 117 -3.61 -5.42 5.85
C TYR A 117 -2.39 -4.98 6.68
N ALA A 118 -2.47 -3.85 7.38
CA ALA A 118 -1.38 -3.39 8.23
C ALA A 118 -1.16 -4.38 9.38
N PRO A 119 0.06 -4.91 9.56
CA PRO A 119 0.43 -5.64 10.77
C PRO A 119 0.17 -4.78 12.01
N ASP A 120 -0.01 -5.43 13.17
CA ASP A 120 -0.11 -4.75 14.48
C ASP A 120 1.21 -4.04 14.90
N VAL A 121 2.25 -4.14 14.06
CA VAL A 121 3.55 -3.48 14.22
C VAL A 121 3.67 -2.30 13.25
N PRO A 122 4.28 -1.17 13.67
CA PRO A 122 4.68 -0.12 12.75
C PRO A 122 5.42 -0.66 11.53
N SER A 123 4.85 -0.41 10.36
CA SER A 123 5.29 -0.96 9.08
C SER A 123 5.65 0.17 8.13
N TYR A 124 6.78 0.04 7.42
CA TYR A 124 7.31 1.08 6.53
C TYR A 124 7.77 0.46 5.22
N LEU A 125 7.49 1.13 4.10
CA LEU A 125 8.11 0.81 2.81
C LEU A 125 9.57 1.26 2.82
N LEU A 126 10.48 0.31 2.65
CA LEU A 126 11.91 0.55 2.61
C LEU A 126 12.33 1.05 1.23
N ARG A 127 12.70 2.32 1.16
CA ARG A 127 13.25 2.95 -0.04
C ARG A 127 14.75 2.84 -0.04
N PHE A 128 15.28 2.23 -1.09
CA PHE A 128 16.72 2.22 -1.36
C PHE A 128 17.09 3.48 -2.13
N ALA A 129 18.05 4.24 -1.64
CA ALA A 129 18.58 5.38 -2.38
C ALA A 129 19.25 4.88 -3.68
N ALA A 130 18.97 5.55 -4.80
CA ALA A 130 19.62 5.27 -6.08
C ALA A 130 21.06 5.81 -6.05
N ALA A 131 22.05 4.91 -5.89
CA ALA A 131 23.49 5.17 -5.86
C ALA A 131 23.97 6.22 -4.80
N PRO A 132 25.25 6.23 -4.41
CA PRO A 132 25.70 7.11 -3.33
C PRO A 132 25.89 8.52 -3.90
N ALA A 133 24.84 9.34 -3.90
CA ALA A 133 25.07 10.77 -3.74
C ALA A 133 25.72 10.92 -2.37
N VAL A 134 26.95 11.45 -2.34
CA VAL A 134 27.70 11.78 -1.13
C VAL A 134 26.73 12.31 -0.08
N VAL A 135 26.43 11.48 0.92
CA VAL A 135 25.51 11.84 1.98
C VAL A 135 26.31 12.75 2.89
N CYS A 136 26.26 14.06 2.60
CA CYS A 136 26.67 15.05 3.58
C CYS A 136 25.85 14.78 4.85
N GLU A 137 26.48 14.78 6.02
CA GLU A 137 25.87 14.59 7.36
C GLU A 137 24.61 15.46 7.60
N ALA A 138 24.35 16.44 6.73
CA ALA A 138 23.14 17.25 6.66
C ALA A 138 21.84 16.50 6.29
N ALA A 139 21.89 15.27 5.74
CA ALA A 139 20.66 14.52 5.38
C ALA A 139 19.90 13.92 6.58
N VAL A 140 20.51 13.94 7.76
CA VAL A 140 19.86 13.57 9.03
C VAL A 140 19.04 14.74 9.60
N ALA A 141 19.30 15.98 9.16
CA ALA A 141 18.66 17.17 9.70
C ALA A 141 17.23 17.44 9.17
N GLY A 142 16.73 16.61 8.24
CA GLY A 142 15.39 16.74 7.66
C GLY A 142 14.48 15.53 7.87
N ALA A 143 14.90 14.53 8.64
CA ALA A 143 14.07 13.38 8.98
C ALA A 143 13.40 13.63 10.34
N GLY A 144 12.07 13.64 10.38
CA GLY A 144 11.30 14.05 11.55
C GLY A 144 11.39 13.12 12.77
N GLU A 145 12.06 11.97 12.67
CA GLU A 145 12.11 10.96 13.73
C GLU A 145 13.52 10.46 14.04
N ALA A 146 13.70 9.98 15.28
CA ALA A 146 14.95 9.43 15.76
C ALA A 146 15.32 8.13 14.99
N PRO A 147 16.63 7.89 14.74
CA PRO A 147 17.08 6.66 14.09
C PRO A 147 16.61 5.40 14.82
N CYS A 148 16.04 4.46 14.07
CA CYS A 148 15.57 3.17 14.54
C CYS A 148 16.59 2.07 14.22
N GLU A 149 16.78 1.12 15.14
CA GLU A 149 17.77 0.05 14.98
C GLU A 149 17.21 -1.14 14.19
N LEU A 150 17.95 -1.61 13.18
CA LEU A 150 17.56 -2.79 12.38
C LEU A 150 17.48 -4.08 13.21
N LYS A 151 18.26 -4.20 14.29
CA LYS A 151 18.19 -5.35 15.20
C LYS A 151 16.83 -5.54 15.88
N HIS A 152 15.95 -4.54 15.78
CA HIS A 152 14.56 -4.60 16.24
C HIS A 152 13.55 -4.67 15.08
N ALA A 153 14.01 -4.81 13.84
CA ALA A 153 13.16 -4.85 12.66
C ALA A 153 13.05 -6.26 12.08
N ALA A 154 11.84 -6.65 11.70
CA ALA A 154 11.62 -7.74 10.75
C ALA A 154 11.65 -7.16 9.33
N VAL A 155 12.48 -7.72 8.46
CA VAL A 155 12.66 -7.25 7.08
C VAL A 155 12.02 -8.24 6.13
N LEU A 156 11.10 -7.74 5.30
CA LEU A 156 10.62 -8.42 4.12
C LEU A 156 11.38 -7.87 2.91
N ASP A 157 11.97 -8.77 2.13
CA ASP A 157 12.67 -8.43 0.90
C ASP A 157 11.90 -8.90 -0.33
N PHE A 158 12.31 -8.42 -1.49
CA PHE A 158 11.84 -8.86 -2.79
C PHE A 158 13.00 -8.81 -3.79
N GLY A 159 13.41 -9.98 -4.28
CA GLY A 159 14.48 -10.11 -5.25
C GLY A 159 15.88 -9.89 -4.67
N GLY A 160 16.07 -10.19 -3.38
CA GLY A 160 17.36 -10.12 -2.69
C GLY A 160 17.95 -8.72 -2.55
N ARG A 161 17.16 -7.64 -2.66
CA ARG A 161 17.62 -6.25 -2.61
C ARG A 161 18.08 -5.81 -1.22
N ALA A 162 17.45 -6.37 -0.20
CA ALA A 162 17.71 -6.15 1.21
C ALA A 162 18.50 -7.30 1.85
N LYS A 163 19.02 -8.25 1.06
CA LYS A 163 19.66 -9.47 1.55
C LYS A 163 20.80 -9.22 2.54
N GLU A 164 21.54 -8.12 2.35
CA GLU A 164 22.60 -7.71 3.27
C GLU A 164 22.09 -7.37 4.67
N LEU A 165 20.84 -6.92 4.79
CA LEU A 165 20.21 -6.61 6.08
C LEU A 165 19.96 -7.86 6.91
N ALA A 166 19.95 -9.06 6.33
CA ALA A 166 19.79 -10.31 7.06
C ALA A 166 20.85 -10.51 8.15
N ALA A 167 22.02 -9.90 8.02
CA ALA A 167 23.10 -9.99 9.01
C ALA A 167 22.87 -9.11 10.25
N VAL A 168 22.04 -8.07 10.15
CA VAL A 168 21.84 -7.05 11.20
C VAL A 168 20.40 -6.94 11.68
N ALA A 169 19.44 -7.38 10.87
CA ALA A 169 18.02 -7.38 11.20
C ALA A 169 17.69 -8.45 12.24
N MET A 170 16.61 -8.25 13.01
CA MET A 170 16.11 -9.29 13.92
C MET A 170 15.70 -10.54 13.15
N ALA A 171 15.01 -10.32 12.04
CA ALA A 171 14.49 -11.37 11.18
C ALA A 171 14.48 -10.87 9.74
N TYR A 172 14.68 -11.80 8.82
CA TYR A 172 14.69 -11.52 7.39
C TYR A 172 13.93 -12.62 6.66
N ARG A 173 13.12 -12.24 5.67
CA ARG A 173 12.47 -13.17 4.75
C ARG A 173 12.29 -12.51 3.39
N ASP A 174 12.55 -13.24 2.32
CA ASP A 174 12.37 -12.74 0.95
C ASP A 174 11.07 -13.28 0.36
N LEU A 175 10.19 -12.37 -0.08
CA LEU A 175 8.91 -12.70 -0.73
C LEU A 175 9.12 -13.55 -1.99
N SER A 176 10.17 -13.22 -2.74
CA SER A 176 10.62 -13.96 -3.92
C SER A 176 12.06 -13.58 -4.23
N ASP A 177 13.00 -14.50 -4.03
CA ASP A 177 14.42 -14.32 -4.32
C ASP A 177 14.73 -14.02 -5.80
N VAL A 178 13.87 -14.47 -6.71
CA VAL A 178 13.93 -14.19 -8.15
C VAL A 178 13.11 -12.98 -8.62
N ALA A 179 12.52 -12.21 -7.69
CA ALA A 179 11.65 -11.07 -7.98
C ALA A 179 10.41 -11.40 -8.85
N ASP A 180 9.77 -12.54 -8.61
CA ASP A 180 8.49 -12.95 -9.23
C ASP A 180 7.33 -12.42 -8.38
N ALA A 181 6.58 -11.44 -8.91
CA ALA A 181 5.50 -10.82 -8.16
C ALA A 181 4.26 -11.71 -8.05
N ALA A 182 4.03 -12.63 -8.99
CA ALA A 182 2.94 -13.60 -8.89
C ALA A 182 3.21 -14.56 -7.74
N ALA A 183 4.41 -15.14 -7.67
CA ALA A 183 4.81 -15.99 -6.56
C ALA A 183 4.78 -15.24 -5.22
N ALA A 184 5.27 -13.98 -5.18
CA ALA A 184 5.20 -13.15 -3.98
C ALA A 184 3.76 -12.84 -3.56
N ALA A 185 2.84 -12.57 -4.49
CA ALA A 185 1.43 -12.34 -4.20
C ALA A 185 0.77 -13.55 -3.51
N THR A 186 1.16 -14.77 -3.85
CA THR A 186 0.64 -15.98 -3.17
C THR A 186 1.00 -16.07 -1.69
N ARG A 187 2.06 -15.36 -1.27
CA ARG A 187 2.68 -15.50 0.07
C ARG A 187 2.66 -14.22 0.90
N VAL A 188 2.30 -13.08 0.30
CA VAL A 188 2.43 -11.76 0.96
C VAL A 188 1.72 -11.73 2.32
N PHE A 189 0.51 -12.28 2.43
CA PHE A 189 -0.23 -12.30 3.70
C PHE A 189 0.35 -13.27 4.72
N GLU A 190 0.83 -14.45 4.29
CA GLU A 190 1.58 -15.35 5.18
C GLU A 190 2.79 -14.61 5.79
N PHE A 191 3.46 -13.78 5.01
CA PHE A 191 4.65 -13.07 5.44
C PHE A 191 4.34 -11.89 6.35
N LEU A 192 3.24 -11.17 6.10
CA LEU A 192 2.77 -10.13 7.01
C LEU A 192 2.40 -10.73 8.38
N ARG A 193 1.75 -11.90 8.40
CA ARG A 193 1.48 -12.64 9.64
C ARG A 193 2.75 -13.14 10.33
N TRP A 194 3.70 -13.65 9.56
CA TRP A 194 5.02 -14.00 10.08
C TRP A 194 5.73 -12.80 10.73
N ALA A 195 5.55 -11.59 10.20
CA ALA A 195 6.11 -10.37 10.78
C ALA A 195 5.46 -10.03 12.15
N GLU A 196 4.15 -10.24 12.29
CA GLU A 196 3.45 -10.14 13.58
C GLU A 196 3.97 -11.18 14.59
N GLU A 197 4.26 -12.41 14.17
CA GLU A 197 4.90 -13.39 15.06
C GLU A 197 6.27 -12.91 15.56
N LYS A 198 7.02 -12.14 14.75
CA LYS A 198 8.29 -11.55 15.19
C LYS A 198 8.10 -10.43 16.20
N GLN A 199 6.95 -9.75 16.21
CA GLN A 199 6.59 -8.80 17.26
C GLN A 199 6.58 -9.48 18.63
N ALA A 200 5.97 -10.67 18.71
CA ALA A 200 5.91 -11.45 19.96
C ALA A 200 7.31 -11.86 20.46
N LEU A 201 8.31 -11.89 19.56
CA LEU A 201 9.71 -12.16 19.86
C LEU A 201 10.55 -10.89 20.09
N GLY A 202 9.94 -9.70 20.04
CA GLY A 202 10.59 -8.42 20.34
C GLY A 202 10.84 -7.51 19.14
N ALA A 203 10.35 -7.85 17.93
CA ALA A 203 10.41 -6.92 16.80
C ALA A 203 9.50 -5.72 17.07
N ARG A 204 10.03 -4.52 16.82
CA ARG A 204 9.33 -3.24 17.03
C ARG A 204 8.87 -2.61 15.72
N TYR A 205 9.42 -3.08 14.59
CA TYR A 205 9.19 -2.52 13.28
C TYR A 205 9.14 -3.62 12.22
N VAL A 206 8.39 -3.37 11.14
CA VAL A 206 8.41 -4.17 9.91
C VAL A 206 8.86 -3.29 8.75
N LEU A 207 9.88 -3.73 8.03
CA LEU A 207 10.34 -3.07 6.81
C LEU A 207 9.86 -3.89 5.61
N LEU A 208 9.01 -3.30 4.81
CA LEU A 208 8.42 -3.89 3.61
C LEU A 208 9.20 -3.44 2.37
N PRO A 209 9.33 -4.26 1.32
CA PRO A 209 10.06 -3.85 0.15
C PRO A 209 9.26 -2.82 -0.66
N ASP A 210 9.89 -1.71 -1.04
CA ASP A 210 9.35 -0.87 -2.12
C ASP A 210 9.61 -1.55 -3.46
N VAL A 211 8.65 -2.34 -3.92
CA VAL A 211 8.77 -3.15 -5.15
C VAL A 211 8.66 -2.31 -6.43
N LEU A 212 8.18 -1.07 -6.34
CA LEU A 212 8.09 -0.13 -7.47
C LEU A 212 9.28 0.85 -7.50
N GLY A 213 9.84 1.20 -6.34
CA GLY A 213 10.97 2.12 -6.20
C GLY A 213 12.33 1.43 -6.28
N GLY A 214 13.33 2.13 -6.83
CA GLY A 214 14.68 1.64 -7.09
C GLY A 214 15.06 1.80 -8.57
N ASP A 215 16.36 1.76 -8.89
CA ASP A 215 16.85 1.95 -10.26
C ASP A 215 16.03 1.14 -11.26
N ALA A 216 15.35 1.87 -12.14
CA ALA A 216 14.41 1.41 -13.16
C ALA A 216 15.07 0.58 -14.29
N ALA A 217 16.06 -0.25 -13.97
CA ALA A 217 16.96 -0.86 -14.95
C ALA A 217 17.37 -2.31 -14.66
N SER A 218 16.57 -3.08 -13.90
CA SER A 218 16.50 -4.51 -14.20
C SER A 218 15.39 -4.68 -15.22
N SER A 219 15.78 -4.74 -16.49
CA SER A 219 14.95 -4.97 -17.69
C SER A 219 14.05 -6.22 -17.63
N SER A 220 14.12 -7.00 -16.55
CA SER A 220 13.24 -8.14 -16.29
C SER A 220 11.98 -7.80 -15.47
N ARG A 221 11.92 -6.63 -14.81
CA ARG A 221 10.78 -6.26 -13.93
C ARG A 221 9.68 -5.46 -14.63
N CYS A 222 9.94 -4.92 -15.82
CA CYS A 222 9.01 -4.02 -16.50
C CYS A 222 7.77 -4.71 -17.09
N ASN A 223 7.74 -6.05 -17.11
CA ASN A 223 6.64 -6.84 -17.67
C ASN A 223 5.91 -7.70 -16.63
N ASP A 224 6.17 -7.52 -15.33
CA ASP A 224 5.45 -8.28 -14.31
C ASP A 224 4.08 -7.63 -14.05
N GLU A 225 3.04 -8.24 -14.62
CA GLU A 225 1.67 -7.75 -14.58
C GLU A 225 1.05 -7.79 -13.17
N HIS A 226 1.62 -8.58 -12.25
CA HIS A 226 1.15 -8.72 -10.86
C HIS A 226 1.83 -7.73 -9.91
N LEU A 227 2.96 -7.15 -10.31
CA LEU A 227 3.73 -6.20 -9.52
C LEU A 227 2.88 -5.00 -9.01
N PRO A 228 2.00 -4.37 -9.81
CA PRO A 228 1.17 -3.26 -9.33
C PRO A 228 0.21 -3.66 -8.21
N ALA A 229 -0.30 -4.89 -8.23
CA ALA A 229 -1.22 -5.40 -7.21
C ALA A 229 -0.47 -5.75 -5.92
N LEU A 230 0.69 -6.41 -6.03
CA LEU A 230 1.59 -6.65 -4.90
C LEU A 230 2.01 -5.33 -4.23
N ALA A 231 2.40 -4.34 -5.02
CA ALA A 231 2.78 -3.01 -4.54
C ALA A 231 1.65 -2.31 -3.76
N ASP A 232 0.41 -2.39 -4.25
CA ASP A 232 -0.75 -1.81 -3.55
C ASP A 232 -0.95 -2.46 -2.16
N ARG A 233 -0.77 -3.78 -2.04
CA ARG A 233 -0.87 -4.47 -0.74
C ARG A 233 0.24 -4.07 0.22
N LEU A 234 1.49 -3.99 -0.25
CA LEU A 234 2.62 -3.55 0.58
C LEU A 234 2.47 -2.09 1.00
N TYR A 235 1.99 -1.22 0.09
CA TYR A 235 1.72 0.18 0.40
C TYR A 235 0.64 0.36 1.47
N ARG A 236 -0.47 -0.40 1.37
CA ARG A 236 -1.52 -0.38 2.40
C ARG A 236 -1.08 -1.02 3.72
N ALA A 237 -0.29 -2.08 3.68
CA ALA A 237 0.29 -2.68 4.88
C ALA A 237 1.22 -1.71 5.62
N ALA A 238 1.93 -0.82 4.90
CA ALA A 238 2.70 0.27 5.49
C ALA A 238 1.86 1.50 5.88
N SER A 239 0.56 1.52 5.57
CA SER A 239 -0.29 2.71 5.64
C SER A 239 0.30 3.91 4.86
N GLY A 240 0.99 3.64 3.76
CA GLY A 240 1.70 4.64 2.95
C GLY A 240 3.00 5.18 3.55
N ARG A 241 3.37 4.77 4.77
CA ARG A 241 4.61 5.22 5.42
C ARG A 241 5.83 4.63 4.73
N SER A 242 6.90 5.41 4.70
CA SER A 242 8.16 5.03 4.08
C SER A 242 9.32 5.20 5.06
N ALA A 243 10.40 4.47 4.82
CA ALA A 243 11.63 4.56 5.58
C ALA A 243 12.84 4.44 4.65
N ARG A 244 13.97 4.98 5.10
CA ARG A 244 15.25 4.92 4.39
C ARG A 244 16.33 4.36 5.30
N LEU A 245 17.22 3.56 4.72
CA LEU A 245 18.41 3.10 5.43
C LEU A 245 19.33 4.28 5.71
N VAL A 246 19.93 4.24 6.90
CA VAL A 246 21.05 5.11 7.27
C VAL A 246 22.23 4.23 7.68
N GLU A 247 23.42 4.81 7.80
CA GLU A 247 24.63 4.05 8.12
C GLU A 247 24.51 3.30 9.47
N ASN A 248 25.34 2.25 9.64
CA ASN A 248 25.55 1.52 10.89
C ASN A 248 24.38 0.65 11.39
N GLY A 249 23.54 0.15 10.50
CA GLY A 249 22.46 -0.77 10.87
C GLY A 249 21.23 -0.07 11.45
N PHE A 250 21.01 1.18 11.04
CA PHE A 250 19.85 1.98 11.42
C PHE A 250 19.00 2.32 10.18
N PHE A 251 17.76 2.71 10.42
CA PHE A 251 16.88 3.30 9.42
C PHE A 251 16.15 4.50 10.03
N VAL A 252 15.61 5.37 9.19
CA VAL A 252 14.78 6.49 9.62
C VAL A 252 13.47 6.46 8.87
N ALA A 253 12.36 6.62 9.58
CA ALA A 253 11.06 6.83 8.98
C ALA A 253 11.00 8.21 8.30
N ASP A 254 10.47 8.28 7.09
CA ASP A 254 10.20 9.56 6.45
C ASP A 254 9.02 10.25 7.17
N ALA A 255 9.09 11.58 7.31
CA ALA A 255 7.99 12.35 7.89
C ALA A 255 6.75 12.31 6.97
N GLU A 256 5.57 12.18 7.57
CA GLU A 256 4.26 12.23 6.89
C GLU A 256 3.96 13.60 6.27
#